data_AF-A0A398B486-F1
#
_entry.id   AF-A0A398B486-F1
#
_cell.length_a   1.000
_cell.length_b   1.000
_cell.length_c   1.000
_cell.angle_alpha   90.00
_cell.angle_beta   90.00
_cell.angle_gamma   90.00
#
_symmetry.space_group_name_H-M   'P 1'
#
loop_
_entity.id
_entity.type
_entity.pdbx_description
1 polymer ?
#
loop_
_entity_poly.entity_id
_entity_poly.type
_entity_poly.pdbx_seq_one_letter_code
_entity_poly.pdbx_strand_id
1 'polypeptide(L)'
;MLILMSGFIAILYTYVLYFSAKKLQVRKAEGKMKCVPMAYGMMFGTLIGLVATFLYPGDLAVTTVVSMIVSSCFAVFVGKLFDLAGIIEALGATLMGAMMGAMLAAMTPDTRISFMLIAMDLFYVAVVGLLLYFMKLHSVKKEKVNMKKVTLGACIIAVATCTTLVSSVLLDQMENPQQVEQSDHMHHHE
;
A
#
# COMPACT_ATOMS: atom_id res chain seq x y z
N MET A 1 7.93 5.09 -15.11
CA MET A 1 6.84 4.11 -15.39
C MET A 1 6.39 3.36 -14.14
N LEU A 2 7.30 2.92 -13.26
CA LEU A 2 6.94 2.23 -12.01
C LEU A 2 5.94 2.99 -11.12
N ILE A 3 6.11 4.30 -10.95
CA ILE A 3 5.20 5.11 -10.12
C ILE A 3 3.75 5.05 -10.63
N LEU A 4 3.55 5.08 -11.96
CA LEU A 4 2.23 5.01 -12.56
C LEU A 4 1.61 3.63 -12.32
N MET A 5 2.41 2.57 -12.39
CA MET A 5 1.97 1.20 -12.08
C MET A 5 1.60 1.06 -10.59
N SER A 6 2.45 1.53 -9.68
CA SER A 6 2.17 1.53 -8.24
C SER A 6 0.92 2.34 -7.91
N GLY A 7 0.76 3.53 -8.49
CA GLY A 7 -0.45 4.34 -8.34
C GLY A 7 -1.71 3.62 -8.84
N PHE A 8 -1.62 2.93 -9.98
CA PHE A 8 -2.73 2.14 -10.52
C PHE A 8 -3.09 0.95 -9.60
N ILE A 9 -2.08 0.22 -9.10
CA ILE A 9 -2.26 -0.87 -8.13
C ILE A 9 -2.92 -0.32 -6.85
N ALA A 10 -2.41 0.79 -6.31
CA ALA A 10 -2.94 1.44 -5.13
C ALA A 10 -4.44 1.77 -5.28
N ILE A 11 -4.81 2.42 -6.38
CA ILE A 11 -6.19 2.82 -6.68
C ILE A 11 -7.08 1.59 -6.88
N LEU A 12 -6.64 0.60 -7.66
CA LEU A 12 -7.42 -0.61 -7.96
C LEU A 12 -7.72 -1.41 -6.68
N TYR A 13 -6.72 -1.66 -5.84
CA TYR A 13 -6.90 -2.39 -4.59
C TYR A 13 -7.70 -1.59 -3.56
N THR A 14 -7.53 -0.27 -3.51
CA THR A 14 -8.37 0.63 -2.70
C THR A 14 -9.83 0.53 -3.14
N TYR A 15 -10.09 0.54 -4.45
CA TYR A 15 -11.43 0.42 -5.00
C TYR A 15 -12.06 -0.94 -4.66
N VAL A 16 -11.30 -2.04 -4.80
CA VAL A 16 -11.76 -3.39 -4.41
C VAL A 16 -12.11 -3.45 -2.93
N LEU A 17 -11.27 -2.89 -2.05
CA LEU A 17 -11.52 -2.83 -0.61
C LEU A 17 -12.75 -1.98 -0.29
N TYR A 18 -12.86 -0.79 -0.88
CA TYR A 18 -14.00 0.11 -0.71
C TYR A 18 -15.32 -0.56 -1.13
N PHE A 19 -15.36 -1.18 -2.31
CA PHE A 19 -16.54 -1.87 -2.80
C PHE A 19 -16.92 -3.06 -1.92
N SER A 20 -15.93 -3.84 -1.47
CA SER A 20 -16.14 -4.98 -0.58
C SER A 20 -16.63 -4.54 0.80
N ALA A 21 -16.07 -3.48 1.37
CA ALA A 21 -16.49 -2.89 2.64
C ALA A 21 -17.96 -2.43 2.58
N LYS A 22 -18.33 -1.72 1.52
CA LYS A 22 -19.71 -1.26 1.30
C LYS A 22 -20.67 -2.43 1.15
N LYS A 23 -20.30 -3.44 0.35
CA LYS A 23 -21.12 -4.64 0.10
C LYS A 23 -21.35 -5.45 1.38
N LEU A 24 -20.32 -5.57 2.23
CA LEU A 24 -20.37 -6.34 3.48
C LEU A 24 -21.05 -5.57 4.64
N GLN A 25 -21.52 -4.34 4.41
CA GLN A 25 -22.13 -3.46 5.42
C GLN A 25 -21.32 -3.41 6.72
N VAL A 26 -20.00 -3.25 6.61
CA VAL A 26 -19.06 -3.32 7.75
C VAL A 26 -19.40 -2.36 8.89
N ARG A 27 -20.12 -1.26 8.61
CA ARG A 27 -20.64 -0.34 9.62
C ARG A 27 -21.58 -0.98 10.65
N LYS A 28 -22.19 -2.12 10.33
CA LYS A 28 -23.08 -2.90 11.22
C LYS A 28 -22.37 -4.05 11.94
N ALA A 29 -21.10 -4.31 11.62
CA ALA A 29 -20.35 -5.39 12.24
C ALA A 29 -19.76 -4.93 13.57
N GLU A 30 -20.19 -5.55 14.68
CA GLU A 30 -19.76 -5.15 16.01
C GLU A 30 -18.31 -5.55 16.32
N GLY A 31 -17.54 -4.59 16.86
CA GLY A 31 -16.31 -4.78 17.63
C GLY A 31 -15.04 -5.15 16.85
N LYS A 32 -15.08 -6.19 16.00
CA LYS A 32 -13.86 -6.83 15.46
C LYS A 32 -13.31 -6.21 14.18
N MET A 33 -14.09 -5.37 13.48
CA MET A 33 -13.66 -4.74 12.22
C MET A 33 -12.92 -3.39 12.40
N LYS A 34 -12.72 -2.95 13.64
CA LYS A 34 -12.08 -1.65 13.96
C LYS A 34 -10.60 -1.58 13.58
N CYS A 35 -9.91 -2.72 13.45
CA CYS A 35 -8.51 -2.76 13.02
C CYS A 35 -8.32 -2.56 11.51
N VAL A 36 -9.37 -2.76 10.70
CA VAL A 36 -9.31 -2.64 9.24
C VAL A 36 -8.95 -1.23 8.77
N PRO A 37 -9.62 -0.15 9.23
CA PRO A 37 -9.27 1.21 8.83
C PRO A 37 -7.84 1.60 9.24
N MET A 38 -7.37 1.14 10.41
CA MET A 38 -6.00 1.39 10.88
C MET A 38 -4.97 0.69 9.99
N ALA A 39 -5.11 -0.63 9.79
CA ALA A 39 -4.15 -1.41 9.00
C ALA A 39 -4.09 -0.95 7.54
N TYR A 40 -5.25 -0.65 6.95
CA TYR A 40 -5.33 -0.09 5.62
C TYR A 40 -4.70 1.31 5.55
N GLY A 41 -5.05 2.19 6.51
CA GLY A 41 -4.54 3.56 6.57
C GLY A 41 -3.02 3.60 6.68
N MET A 42 -2.41 2.76 7.51
CA MET A 42 -0.95 2.67 7.61
C MET A 42 -0.32 2.27 6.27
N MET A 43 -0.78 1.18 5.65
CA MET A 43 -0.19 0.70 4.40
C MET A 43 -0.36 1.68 3.24
N PHE A 44 -1.55 2.30 3.14
CA PHE A 44 -1.84 3.29 2.11
C PHE A 44 -1.05 4.59 2.33
N GLY A 45 -0.94 5.05 3.58
CA GLY A 45 -0.13 6.20 3.97
C GLY A 45 1.33 6.00 3.62
N THR A 46 1.93 4.86 3.98
CA THR A 46 3.32 4.54 3.66
C THR A 46 3.57 4.53 2.16
N LEU A 47 2.64 3.97 1.37
CA LEU A 47 2.76 3.95 -0.08
C LEU A 47 2.70 5.35 -0.69
N ILE A 48 1.78 6.21 -0.24
CA ILE A 48 1.72 7.61 -0.69
C ILE A 48 2.96 8.40 -0.26
N GLY A 49 3.46 8.18 0.95
CA GLY A 49 4.70 8.78 1.45
C GLY A 49 5.90 8.47 0.53
N LEU A 50 6.00 7.20 0.14
CA LEU A 50 7.03 6.72 -0.77
C LEU A 50 6.91 7.35 -2.17
N VAL A 51 5.71 7.33 -2.74
CA VAL A 51 5.42 7.85 -4.08
C VAL A 51 5.65 9.37 -4.15
N ALA A 52 5.24 10.12 -3.13
CA ALA A 52 5.40 11.57 -3.11
C ALA A 52 6.87 12.01 -3.06
N THR A 53 7.70 11.27 -2.31
CA THR A 53 9.14 11.55 -2.22
C THR A 53 9.84 11.23 -3.54
N PHE A 54 9.37 10.23 -4.29
CA PHE A 54 9.85 9.96 -5.64
C PHE A 54 9.53 11.12 -6.60
N LEU A 55 8.36 11.76 -6.47
CA LEU A 55 7.98 12.90 -7.32
C LEU A 55 8.77 14.18 -7.01
N TYR A 56 9.11 14.40 -5.74
CA TYR A 56 9.84 15.59 -5.28
C TYR A 56 11.05 15.20 -4.44
N PRO A 57 12.14 14.72 -5.05
CA PRO A 57 13.39 14.49 -4.33
C PRO A 57 14.01 15.84 -3.93
N GLY A 58 14.51 15.96 -2.70
CA GLY A 58 15.35 17.09 -2.28
C GLY A 58 15.00 17.73 -0.94
N ASP A 59 13.76 17.60 -0.45
CA ASP A 59 13.38 18.12 0.87
C ASP A 59 12.39 17.19 1.59
N LEU A 60 12.89 16.49 2.61
CA LEU A 60 12.13 15.55 3.42
C LEU A 60 10.95 16.22 4.15
N ALA A 61 11.12 17.47 4.59
CA ALA A 61 10.06 18.16 5.32
C ALA A 61 8.88 18.47 4.39
N VAL A 62 9.17 18.97 3.19
CA VAL A 62 8.15 19.31 2.19
C VAL A 62 7.43 18.05 1.71
N THR A 63 8.15 16.98 1.36
CA THR A 63 7.53 15.74 0.90
C THR A 63 6.64 15.13 1.97
N THR A 64 7.10 15.11 3.22
CA THR A 64 6.34 14.57 4.35
C THR A 64 5.02 15.31 4.57
N VAL A 65 5.04 16.65 4.57
CA VAL A 65 3.83 17.47 4.76
C VAL A 65 2.86 17.27 3.59
N VAL A 66 3.35 17.23 2.36
CA VAL A 66 2.51 16.98 1.18
C VAL A 66 1.90 15.58 1.23
N SER A 67 2.68 14.56 1.59
CA SER A 67 2.19 13.18 1.76
C SER A 67 1.10 13.08 2.82
N MET A 68 1.25 13.77 3.95
CA MET A 68 0.22 13.79 5.01
C MET A 68 -1.09 14.38 4.52
N ILE A 69 -1.04 15.53 3.86
CA ILE A 69 -2.24 16.23 3.40
C ILE A 69 -2.98 15.36 2.39
N VAL A 70 -2.27 14.86 1.37
CA VAL A 70 -2.84 14.04 0.31
C VAL A 70 -3.44 12.76 0.88
N SER A 71 -2.68 12.02 1.69
CA SER A 71 -3.11 10.74 2.24
C SER A 71 -4.26 10.89 3.25
N SER A 72 -4.30 11.99 4.03
CA SER A 72 -5.39 12.28 4.96
C SER A 72 -6.75 12.46 4.26
N CYS A 73 -6.77 13.08 3.08
CA CYS A 73 -8.00 13.20 2.30
C CYS A 73 -8.60 11.82 1.94
N PHE A 74 -7.75 10.87 1.55
CA PHE A 74 -8.16 9.49 1.28
C PHE A 74 -8.58 8.75 2.55
N ALA A 75 -7.87 8.98 3.66
CA ALA A 75 -8.17 8.36 4.95
C ALA A 75 -9.58 8.71 5.44
N VAL A 76 -10.03 9.97 5.28
CA VAL A 76 -11.41 10.37 5.60
C VAL A 76 -12.42 9.64 4.74
N PHE A 77 -12.14 9.50 3.44
CA PHE A 77 -13.05 8.86 2.49
C PHE A 77 -13.25 7.36 2.80
N VAL A 78 -12.15 6.65 3.09
CA VAL A 78 -12.19 5.22 3.44
C VAL A 78 -12.71 5.01 4.86
N GLY A 79 -12.26 5.83 5.82
CA GLY A 79 -12.67 5.75 7.23
C GLY A 79 -14.18 5.95 7.43
N LYS A 80 -14.84 6.75 6.59
CA LYS A 80 -16.30 6.97 6.62
C LYS A 80 -17.11 5.68 6.49
N LEU A 81 -16.55 4.62 5.91
CA LEU A 81 -17.18 3.31 5.83
C LEU A 81 -17.30 2.59 7.19
N PHE A 82 -16.47 2.96 8.16
CA PHE A 82 -16.28 2.30 9.46
C PHE A 82 -16.72 3.18 10.66
N ASP A 83 -17.55 4.19 10.41
CA ASP A 83 -18.06 5.15 11.40
C ASP A 83 -17.00 6.13 11.96
N LEU A 84 -17.34 6.95 12.96
CA LEU A 84 -16.49 8.07 13.41
C LEU A 84 -15.14 7.57 13.97
N ALA A 85 -15.18 6.47 14.73
CA ALA A 85 -13.97 5.82 15.25
C ALA A 85 -13.07 5.35 14.10
N GLY A 86 -13.65 4.81 13.03
CA GLY A 86 -12.90 4.38 11.85
C GLY A 86 -12.21 5.53 11.10
N ILE A 87 -12.82 6.72 11.10
CA ILE A 87 -12.20 7.94 10.55
C ILE A 87 -10.97 8.34 11.37
N ILE A 88 -11.09 8.35 12.70
CA ILE A 88 -9.99 8.75 13.60
C ILE A 88 -8.83 7.77 13.50
N GLU A 89 -9.13 6.47 13.53
CA GLU A 89 -8.13 5.39 13.35
C GLU A 89 -7.44 5.47 11.99
N ALA A 90 -8.21 5.66 10.90
CA ALA A 90 -7.65 5.81 9.56
C ALA A 90 -6.77 7.06 9.45
N LEU A 91 -7.22 8.21 9.96
CA LEU A 91 -6.43 9.45 9.94
C LEU A 91 -5.12 9.31 10.68
N GLY A 92 -5.14 8.84 11.94
CA GLY A 92 -3.92 8.66 12.74
C GLY A 92 -2.95 7.68 12.10
N ALA A 93 -3.45 6.54 11.64
CA ALA A 93 -2.67 5.53 10.96
C ALA A 93 -2.05 6.04 9.65
N THR A 94 -2.82 6.80 8.86
CA THR A 94 -2.36 7.29 7.57
C THR A 94 -1.31 8.38 7.71
N LEU A 95 -1.46 9.29 8.68
CA LEU A 95 -0.44 10.29 9.01
C LEU A 95 0.87 9.62 9.43
N MET A 96 0.79 8.62 10.31
CA MET A 96 1.97 7.84 10.75
C MET A 96 2.61 7.10 9.57
N GLY A 97 1.81 6.45 8.74
CA GLY A 97 2.29 5.76 7.53
C GLY A 97 2.96 6.72 6.56
N ALA A 98 2.35 7.87 6.27
CA ALA A 98 2.90 8.87 5.35
C ALA A 98 4.27 9.40 5.78
N MET A 99 4.45 9.70 7.07
CA MET A 99 5.76 10.05 7.63
C MET A 99 6.78 8.94 7.39
N MET A 100 6.41 7.71 7.75
CA MET A 100 7.31 6.57 7.64
C MET A 100 7.68 6.28 6.19
N GLY A 101 6.73 6.38 5.25
CA GLY A 101 6.96 6.18 3.82
C GLY A 101 7.88 7.22 3.20
N ALA A 102 7.69 8.51 3.55
CA ALA A 102 8.56 9.58 3.07
C ALA A 102 9.98 9.43 3.61
N MET A 103 10.12 9.09 4.90
CA MET A 103 11.42 8.79 5.51
C MET A 103 12.09 7.58 4.87
N LEU A 104 11.33 6.52 4.62
CA LEU A 104 11.86 5.31 3.98
C LEU A 104 12.41 5.64 2.58
N ALA A 105 11.66 6.40 1.77
CA ALA A 105 12.11 6.85 0.46
C ALA A 105 13.38 7.70 0.53
N ALA A 106 13.42 8.69 1.44
CA ALA A 106 14.57 9.59 1.55
C ALA A 106 15.84 8.91 2.07
N MET A 107 15.70 7.85 2.88
CA MET A 107 16.83 7.07 3.40
C MET A 107 17.30 5.97 2.41
N THR A 108 16.55 5.73 1.34
CA THR A 108 16.89 4.69 0.36
C THR A 108 17.74 5.28 -0.74
N PRO A 109 18.90 4.68 -1.08
CA PRO A 109 19.70 5.13 -2.21
C PRO A 109 18.87 5.14 -3.50
N ASP A 110 19.07 6.16 -4.35
CA ASP A 110 18.34 6.30 -5.63
C ASP A 110 18.47 5.05 -6.52
N THR A 111 19.57 4.33 -6.39
CA THR A 111 19.84 3.06 -7.07
C THR A 111 18.89 1.92 -6.66
N ARG A 112 18.35 1.95 -5.44
CA ARG A 112 17.50 0.88 -4.89
C ARG A 112 16.06 1.31 -4.62
N ILE A 113 15.71 2.56 -4.91
CA ILE A 113 14.36 3.08 -4.66
C ILE A 113 13.28 2.34 -5.45
N SER A 114 13.58 1.92 -6.69
CA SER A 114 12.68 1.11 -7.52
C SER A 114 12.38 -0.24 -6.87
N PHE A 115 13.41 -0.93 -6.36
CA PHE A 115 13.23 -2.20 -5.65
C PHE A 115 12.34 -2.04 -4.41
N MET A 116 12.57 -0.96 -3.65
CA MET A 116 11.78 -0.73 -2.44
C MET A 116 10.33 -0.36 -2.74
N LEU A 117 10.07 0.38 -3.81
CA LEU A 117 8.72 0.69 -4.28
C LEU A 117 7.96 -0.58 -4.67
N ILE A 118 8.61 -1.50 -5.37
CA ILE A 118 8.03 -2.81 -5.70
C ILE A 118 7.76 -3.65 -4.45
N ALA A 119 8.70 -3.67 -3.50
CA ALA A 119 8.51 -4.39 -2.25
C ALA A 119 7.32 -3.84 -1.47
N MET A 120 7.16 -2.51 -1.40
CA MET A 120 6.02 -1.87 -0.75
C MET A 120 4.69 -2.15 -1.47
N ASP A 121 4.67 -2.16 -2.80
CA ASP A 121 3.49 -2.58 -3.58
C ASP A 121 3.09 -4.02 -3.24
N LEU A 122 4.07 -4.93 -3.13
CA LEU A 122 3.81 -6.33 -2.78
C LEU A 122 3.23 -6.47 -1.38
N PHE A 123 3.80 -5.79 -0.39
CA PHE A 123 3.25 -5.75 0.97
C PHE A 123 1.86 -5.14 1.00
N TYR A 124 1.63 -4.05 0.27
CA TYR A 124 0.33 -3.41 0.17
C TYR A 124 -0.74 -4.38 -0.36
N VAL A 125 -0.44 -5.07 -1.47
CA VAL A 125 -1.32 -6.10 -2.04
C VAL A 125 -1.60 -7.23 -1.04
N ALA A 126 -0.57 -7.73 -0.37
CA ALA A 126 -0.70 -8.81 0.61
C ALA A 126 -1.58 -8.41 1.80
N VAL A 127 -1.34 -7.22 2.38
CA VAL A 127 -2.11 -6.71 3.51
C VAL A 127 -3.56 -6.44 3.11
N VAL A 128 -3.81 -5.79 1.98
CA VAL A 128 -5.17 -5.57 1.49
C VAL A 128 -5.89 -6.90 1.23
N GLY A 129 -5.20 -7.89 0.66
CA GLY A 129 -5.73 -9.24 0.50
C GLY A 129 -6.12 -9.90 1.83
N LEU A 130 -5.27 -9.78 2.84
CA LEU A 130 -5.56 -10.30 4.19
C LEU A 130 -6.72 -9.56 4.85
N LEU A 131 -6.81 -8.24 4.68
CA LEU A 131 -7.93 -7.43 5.19
C LEU A 131 -9.25 -7.82 4.52
N LEU A 132 -9.26 -8.05 3.20
CA LEU A 132 -10.43 -8.55 2.49
C LEU A 132 -10.88 -9.92 3.01
N TYR A 133 -9.93 -10.82 3.27
CA TYR A 133 -10.21 -12.12 3.87
C TYR A 133 -10.80 -11.98 5.28
N PHE A 134 -10.19 -11.13 6.12
CA PHE A 134 -10.62 -10.86 7.49
C PHE A 134 -12.03 -10.25 7.56
N MET A 135 -12.30 -9.22 6.75
CA MET A 135 -13.62 -8.58 6.67
C MET A 135 -14.71 -9.56 6.27
N LYS A 136 -14.39 -10.51 5.38
CA LYS A 136 -15.32 -11.53 4.94
C LYS A 136 -15.59 -12.59 6.01
N LEU A 137 -14.55 -13.02 6.74
CA LEU A 137 -14.67 -13.98 7.84
C LEU A 137 -15.57 -13.44 8.96
N HIS A 138 -15.51 -12.14 9.23
CA HIS A 138 -16.24 -11.48 10.30
C HIS A 138 -17.51 -10.75 9.87
N SER A 139 -17.93 -10.85 8.60
CA SER A 139 -19.15 -10.18 8.12
C SER A 139 -20.41 -10.81 8.68
N VAL A 140 -21.35 -9.96 9.13
CA VAL A 140 -22.64 -10.34 9.72
C VAL A 140 -23.56 -11.01 8.69
N LYS A 141 -23.37 -10.71 7.40
CA LYS A 141 -24.19 -11.27 6.33
C LYS A 141 -23.57 -12.61 5.87
N LYS A 142 -24.13 -13.73 6.33
CA LYS A 142 -24.01 -15.05 5.66
C LYS A 142 -24.77 -15.03 4.32
N GLU A 143 -24.55 -14.02 3.48
CA GLU A 143 -24.96 -14.16 2.08
C GLU A 143 -24.12 -15.30 1.49
N LYS A 144 -24.71 -16.11 0.60
CA LYS A 144 -23.98 -17.08 -0.24
C LYS A 144 -23.08 -16.31 -1.23
N VAL A 145 -22.24 -15.40 -0.76
CA VAL A 145 -21.13 -14.86 -1.52
C VAL A 145 -20.24 -16.06 -1.79
N ASN A 146 -20.21 -16.48 -3.05
CA ASN A 146 -19.47 -17.67 -3.47
C ASN A 146 -18.01 -17.50 -3.02
N MET A 147 -17.66 -18.21 -1.94
CA MET A 147 -16.44 -17.98 -1.16
C MET A 147 -15.21 -18.08 -2.05
N LYS A 148 -15.28 -18.97 -3.05
CA LYS A 148 -14.24 -19.14 -4.06
C LYS A 148 -14.11 -17.90 -4.94
N LYS A 149 -15.17 -17.32 -5.50
CA LYS A 149 -15.03 -16.28 -6.57
C LYS A 149 -14.33 -14.99 -6.12
N VAL A 150 -14.62 -14.48 -4.91
CA VAL A 150 -14.00 -13.23 -4.42
C VAL A 150 -12.56 -13.46 -3.95
N THR A 151 -12.31 -14.57 -3.23
CA THR A 151 -10.97 -14.89 -2.72
C THR A 151 -10.05 -15.35 -3.86
N LEU A 152 -10.59 -16.13 -4.80
CA LEU A 152 -9.90 -16.50 -6.05
C LEU A 152 -9.65 -15.25 -6.90
N GLY A 153 -10.60 -14.32 -6.99
CA GLY A 153 -10.41 -13.05 -7.68
C GLY A 153 -9.29 -12.22 -7.07
N ALA A 154 -9.28 -12.02 -5.75
CA ALA A 154 -8.21 -11.31 -5.06
C ALA A 154 -6.85 -12.01 -5.18
N CYS A 155 -6.80 -13.35 -5.10
CA CYS A 155 -5.59 -14.12 -5.32
C CYS A 155 -5.11 -14.04 -6.78
N ILE A 156 -6.01 -14.11 -7.77
CA ILE A 156 -5.64 -13.98 -9.20
C ILE A 156 -5.08 -12.59 -9.47
N ILE A 157 -5.71 -11.53 -8.94
CA ILE A 157 -5.19 -10.16 -9.10
C ILE A 157 -3.83 -10.04 -8.40
N ALA A 158 -3.68 -10.60 -7.19
CA ALA A 158 -2.40 -10.56 -6.48
C ALA A 158 -1.28 -11.31 -7.22
N VAL A 159 -1.56 -12.49 -7.74
CA VAL A 159 -0.61 -13.27 -8.55
C VAL A 159 -0.27 -12.53 -9.84
N ALA A 160 -1.26 -11.95 -10.52
CA ALA A 160 -1.04 -11.14 -11.72
C ALA A 160 -0.13 -9.93 -11.42
N THR A 161 -0.41 -9.19 -10.33
CA THR A 161 0.45 -8.08 -9.92
C THR A 161 1.86 -8.52 -9.54
N CYS A 162 2.02 -9.65 -8.84
CA CYS A 162 3.33 -10.21 -8.55
C CYS A 162 4.10 -10.54 -9.83
N THR A 163 3.45 -11.18 -10.81
CA THR A 163 4.11 -11.51 -12.08
C THR A 163 4.55 -10.27 -12.84
N THR A 164 3.69 -9.24 -12.95
CA THR A 164 4.06 -7.99 -13.64
C THR A 164 5.19 -7.24 -12.93
N LEU A 165 5.20 -7.25 -11.60
CA LEU A 165 6.26 -6.60 -10.81
C LEU A 165 7.59 -7.34 -10.96
N VAL A 166 7.60 -8.67 -10.87
CA VAL A 166 8.81 -9.49 -11.06
C VAL A 166 9.34 -9.34 -12.49
N SER A 167 8.46 -9.32 -13.50
CA SER A 167 8.87 -9.05 -14.89
C SER A 167 9.51 -7.68 -15.06
N SER A 168 8.99 -6.64 -14.37
CA SER A 168 9.56 -5.30 -14.43
C SER A 168 10.96 -5.22 -13.80
N VAL A 169 11.21 -5.95 -12.70
CA VAL A 169 12.56 -6.07 -12.11
C VAL A 169 13.50 -6.78 -13.07
N LEU A 170 13.06 -7.88 -13.68
CA LEU A 170 13.91 -8.66 -14.57
C LEU A 170 14.33 -7.84 -15.79
N LEU A 171 13.43 -7.02 -16.33
CA LEU A 171 13.73 -6.11 -17.43
C LEU A 171 14.70 -5.00 -17.01
N ASP A 172 14.50 -4.41 -15.82
CA ASP A 172 15.39 -3.36 -15.29
C ASP A 172 16.82 -3.89 -15.03
N GLN A 173 16.94 -5.14 -14.55
CA GLN A 173 18.23 -5.82 -14.39
C GLN A 173 18.93 -6.14 -15.71
N MET A 174 18.16 -6.42 -16.78
CA MET A 174 18.73 -6.67 -18.10
C MET A 174 19.13 -5.39 -18.84
N GLU A 175 18.50 -4.25 -18.52
CA GLU A 175 18.82 -2.95 -19.11
C GLU A 175 20.01 -2.25 -18.40
N ASN A 176 20.27 -2.53 -17.11
CA ASN A 176 21.35 -1.89 -16.34
C ASN A 176 22.16 -2.86 -15.43
N PRO A 177 23.07 -3.68 -16.00
CA PRO A 177 23.84 -4.68 -15.26
C PRO A 177 24.94 -4.12 -14.33
N GLN A 178 25.33 -2.84 -14.43
CA GLN A 178 26.46 -2.29 -13.66
C GLN A 178 26.14 -1.88 -12.21
N GLN A 179 24.87 -1.87 -11.79
CA GLN A 179 24.51 -1.42 -10.44
C GLN A 179 24.82 -2.42 -9.31
N VAL A 180 25.10 -3.68 -9.63
CA VAL A 180 25.36 -4.74 -8.63
C VAL A 180 26.84 -4.78 -8.22
N GLU A 181 27.77 -4.44 -9.12
CA GLU A 181 29.20 -4.69 -8.92
C GLU A 181 29.93 -3.60 -8.10
N GLN A 182 29.39 -2.38 -8.02
CA GLN A 182 30.09 -1.28 -7.33
C GLN A 182 29.90 -1.25 -5.79
N SER A 183 29.09 -2.16 -5.23
CA SER A 183 28.82 -2.19 -3.78
C SER A 183 29.84 -3.01 -2.97
N ASP A 184 30.72 -3.80 -3.61
CA ASP A 184 31.65 -4.71 -2.93
C ASP A 184 33.09 -4.17 -2.75
N HIS A 185 33.41 -2.96 -3.25
CA HIS A 185 34.78 -2.45 -3.25
C HIS A 185 35.08 -1.26 -2.31
N MET A 186 34.18 -0.88 -1.40
CA MET A 186 34.40 0.24 -0.45
C MET A 186 34.43 -0.15 1.03
N HIS A 187 34.86 -1.37 1.37
CA HIS A 187 35.10 -1.77 2.76
C HIS A 187 36.52 -2.32 2.97
N HIS A 188 37.52 -1.50 2.64
CA HIS A 188 38.88 -1.67 3.16
C HIS A 188 39.55 -0.29 3.11
N HIS A 189 39.40 0.50 4.18
CA HIS A 189 40.35 1.50 4.67
C HIS A 189 39.71 2.26 5.83
N GLU A 190 39.89 1.73 7.05
CA GLU A 190 40.31 2.39 8.29
C GLU A 190 40.06 1.46 9.49
#